data_AF-A0A1H4ZBH2-F1
#
_entry.id   AF-A0A1H4ZBH2-F1
#
_cell.length_a   1.000
_cell.length_b   1.000
_cell.length_c   1.000
_cell.angle_alpha   90.00
_cell.angle_beta   90.00
_cell.angle_gamma   90.00
#
_symmetry.space_group_name_H-M   'P 1'
#
loop_
_entity.id
_entity.type
_entity.pdbx_description
1 polymer ?
#
loop_
_entity_poly.entity_id
_entity_poly.type
_entity_poly.pdbx_seq_one_letter_code
_entity_poly.pdbx_strand_id
1 'polypeptide(L)'
;MLALAASAPSVLAGEADALPPSVANAMAQASPQAIMEYRRKLQEYQAARDAFEQDASAYWSAIADKRRGRNAKRRDRVQISLDDYVLQQPPVYEGPKRPVNPAPEEEGGKPPRPPKTIPVVSDLVRAAAEQFQFTPQRPSSEVEFKRAYARYARAAGLTPEQAVRVYSFETGGTGNYDVQAGIEHGGKRAISTAMGYNQLLTTNTVELLAEQGHEFVRDLTARVAATQGPARKAMEHKLAVLKKMVAFTRTVPDDWSAHQRLADTPQGWACHAMVLDIDIGPMLQTHKLLTSVIFARNKGYTRPLSAAELEMMNLTGDGTGLDMVTMPQAMREQVPTTNFFQRSGYERNPVAIRHNTVAKLLAITNERMDSNSNKPGARELAAAF
;
A
#
# COMPACT_ATOMS: atom_id res chain seq x y z
N MET A 1 7.83 26.23 -27.27
CA MET A 1 8.78 26.63 -28.33
C MET A 1 8.56 25.73 -29.53
N LEU A 2 8.60 26.35 -30.71
CA LEU A 2 8.14 25.87 -32.01
C LEU A 2 9.10 24.88 -32.70
N ALA A 3 8.54 24.22 -33.72
CA ALA A 3 9.21 23.77 -34.97
C ALA A 3 10.03 22.46 -34.87
N LEU A 4 10.09 21.58 -35.87
CA LEU A 4 9.85 21.71 -37.32
C LEU A 4 9.80 20.29 -37.95
N ALA A 5 8.88 20.05 -38.89
CA ALA A 5 8.95 18.90 -39.79
C ALA A 5 9.85 19.25 -41.00
N ALA A 6 10.72 18.33 -41.40
CA ALA A 6 11.43 18.37 -42.67
C ALA A 6 11.40 16.99 -43.33
N SER A 7 11.04 16.99 -44.60
CA SER A 7 10.79 15.84 -45.47
C SER A 7 11.92 15.59 -46.46
N ALA A 8 12.00 14.31 -46.89
CA ALA A 8 12.61 13.74 -48.11
C ALA A 8 14.12 13.38 -48.07
N PRO A 9 14.60 12.39 -48.88
CA PRO A 9 13.93 11.72 -50.00
C PRO A 9 13.88 10.17 -49.95
N SER A 10 12.94 9.62 -50.73
CA SER A 10 12.84 8.21 -51.08
C SER A 10 14.03 7.77 -51.92
N VAL A 11 14.79 6.80 -51.42
CA VAL A 11 15.80 6.08 -52.21
C VAL A 11 15.21 4.75 -52.65
N LEU A 12 15.41 4.51 -53.95
CA LEU A 12 15.01 3.38 -54.78
C LEU A 12 15.12 2.02 -54.08
N ALA A 13 14.06 1.22 -54.24
CA ALA A 13 14.07 -0.21 -53.99
C ALA A 13 15.01 -0.90 -54.98
N GLY A 14 16.19 -1.28 -54.49
CA GLY A 14 17.03 -2.31 -55.10
C GLY A 14 16.87 -3.60 -54.32
N GLU A 15 16.60 -4.68 -55.03
CA GLU A 15 16.48 -6.05 -54.51
C GLU A 15 17.61 -6.36 -53.51
N ALA A 16 17.24 -6.47 -52.23
CA ALA A 16 18.08 -7.11 -51.25
C ALA A 16 17.96 -8.62 -51.50
N ASP A 17 18.99 -9.17 -52.15
CA ASP A 17 19.24 -10.62 -52.18
C ASP A 17 19.00 -11.19 -50.78
N ALA A 18 17.94 -12.00 -50.67
CA ALA A 18 17.67 -12.75 -49.47
C ALA A 18 18.84 -13.72 -49.26
N LEU A 19 19.64 -13.44 -48.23
CA LEU A 19 20.73 -14.32 -47.81
C LEU A 19 20.18 -15.75 -47.62
N PRO A 20 20.92 -16.79 -48.06
CA PRO A 20 20.44 -18.16 -48.04
C PRO A 20 20.10 -18.62 -46.61
N PRO A 21 19.13 -19.53 -46.44
CA PRO A 21 18.62 -19.98 -45.13
C PRO A 21 19.68 -20.62 -44.21
N SER A 22 20.88 -20.93 -44.74
CA SER A 22 22.04 -21.34 -43.95
C SER A 22 22.66 -20.21 -43.11
N VAL A 23 22.33 -18.95 -43.38
CA VAL A 23 22.74 -17.78 -42.57
C VAL A 23 21.64 -17.33 -41.60
N ALA A 24 20.38 -17.68 -41.88
CA ALA A 24 19.23 -17.36 -41.01
C ALA A 24 19.11 -18.26 -39.76
N ASN A 25 19.73 -19.45 -39.78
CA ASN A 25 19.77 -20.37 -38.64
C ASN A 25 20.95 -20.16 -37.67
N ALA A 26 21.75 -19.10 -37.85
CA ALA A 26 22.74 -18.67 -36.87
C ALA A 26 22.12 -17.71 -35.82
N MET A 27 20.93 -18.05 -35.30
CA MET A 27 20.40 -17.39 -34.11
C MET A 27 21.25 -17.79 -32.90
N ALA A 28 22.28 -16.98 -32.64
CA ALA A 28 23.14 -16.90 -31.47
C ALA A 28 22.95 -17.99 -30.39
N GLN A 29 23.50 -19.18 -30.63
CA GLN A 29 23.85 -20.08 -29.53
C GLN A 29 24.96 -19.43 -28.71
N ALA A 30 24.76 -19.29 -27.39
CA ALA A 30 25.79 -18.79 -26.49
C ALA A 30 27.07 -19.61 -26.67
N SER A 31 28.22 -18.94 -26.81
CA SER A 31 29.49 -19.64 -27.01
C SER A 31 29.80 -20.55 -25.80
N PRO A 32 30.45 -21.71 -26.01
CA PRO A 32 30.89 -22.55 -24.90
C PRO A 32 31.70 -21.79 -23.84
N GLN A 33 32.51 -20.80 -24.26
CA GLN A 33 33.23 -19.92 -23.35
C GLN A 33 32.30 -19.06 -22.49
N ALA A 34 31.26 -18.45 -23.08
CA ALA A 34 30.29 -17.65 -22.34
C ALA A 34 29.51 -18.48 -21.31
N ILE A 35 29.16 -19.72 -21.65
CA ILE A 35 28.47 -20.65 -20.73
C ILE A 35 29.39 -21.05 -19.57
N MET A 36 30.67 -21.33 -19.83
CA MET A 36 31.64 -21.65 -18.78
C MET A 36 31.88 -20.46 -17.85
N GLU A 37 32.05 -19.26 -18.39
CA GLU A 37 32.23 -18.04 -17.60
C GLU A 37 30.98 -17.73 -16.75
N TYR A 38 29.78 -17.91 -17.32
CA TYR A 38 28.52 -17.82 -16.59
C TYR A 38 28.47 -18.79 -15.42
N ARG A 39 28.78 -20.08 -15.64
CA ARG A 39 28.78 -21.10 -14.58
C ARG A 39 29.74 -20.76 -13.45
N ARG A 40 30.94 -20.27 -13.78
CA ARG A 40 31.92 -19.82 -12.77
C ARG A 40 31.38 -18.64 -11.96
N LYS A 41 30.93 -17.57 -12.63
CA LYS A 41 30.33 -16.40 -11.97
C LYS A 41 29.10 -16.78 -11.14
N LEU A 42 28.34 -17.77 -11.58
CA LEU A 42 27.15 -18.24 -10.89
C LEU A 42 27.52 -18.98 -9.61
N GLN A 43 28.56 -19.82 -9.65
CA GLN A 43 29.08 -20.50 -8.47
C GLN A 43 29.65 -19.50 -7.46
N GLU A 44 30.41 -18.50 -7.90
CA GLU A 44 30.92 -17.41 -7.05
C GLU A 44 29.78 -16.63 -6.40
N TYR A 45 28.74 -16.30 -7.18
CA TYR A 45 27.52 -15.68 -6.68
C TYR A 45 26.79 -16.56 -5.66
N GLN A 46 26.58 -17.84 -5.96
CA GLN A 46 25.87 -18.77 -5.08
C GLN A 46 26.59 -18.93 -3.75
N ALA A 47 27.91 -19.15 -3.77
CA ALA A 47 28.69 -19.28 -2.54
C ALA A 47 28.62 -18.00 -1.68
N ALA A 48 28.80 -16.83 -2.28
CA ALA A 48 28.68 -15.56 -1.57
C ALA A 48 27.25 -15.30 -1.06
N ARG A 49 26.24 -15.72 -1.84
CA ARG A 49 24.84 -15.56 -1.48
C ARG A 49 24.43 -16.49 -0.35
N ASP A 50 24.86 -17.74 -0.37
CA ASP A 50 24.56 -18.73 0.66
C ASP A 50 25.16 -18.30 2.01
N ALA A 51 26.40 -17.80 2.02
CA ALA A 51 27.02 -17.24 3.22
C ALA A 51 26.22 -16.04 3.77
N PHE A 52 25.86 -15.09 2.91
CA PHE A 52 25.01 -13.96 3.31
C PHE A 52 23.64 -14.42 3.83
N GLU A 53 23.01 -15.41 3.20
CA GLU A 53 21.70 -15.90 3.61
C GLU A 53 21.75 -16.61 4.97
N GLN A 54 22.86 -17.25 5.33
CA GLN A 54 23.06 -17.80 6.67
C GLN A 54 23.05 -16.67 7.72
N ASP A 55 23.87 -15.64 7.51
CA ASP A 55 23.97 -14.49 8.42
C ASP A 55 22.64 -13.72 8.51
N ALA A 56 22.01 -13.46 7.36
CA ALA A 56 20.71 -12.79 7.30
C ALA A 56 19.63 -13.61 8.01
N SER A 57 19.59 -14.93 7.79
CA SER A 57 18.60 -15.79 8.44
C SER A 57 18.76 -15.82 9.95
N ALA A 58 19.99 -15.86 10.46
CA ALA A 58 20.26 -15.77 11.90
C ALA A 58 19.79 -14.42 12.47
N TYR A 59 20.14 -13.32 11.79
CA TYR A 59 19.72 -11.97 12.18
C TYR A 59 18.19 -11.82 12.25
N TRP A 60 17.48 -12.23 11.20
CA TRP A 60 16.02 -12.12 11.14
C TRP A 60 15.30 -13.04 12.13
N SER A 61 15.89 -14.20 12.43
CA SER A 61 15.41 -15.10 13.49
C SER A 61 15.54 -14.44 14.87
N ALA A 62 16.69 -13.82 15.17
CA ALA A 62 16.88 -13.09 16.42
C ALA A 62 15.85 -11.94 16.59
N ILE A 63 15.54 -11.20 15.52
CA ILE A 63 14.47 -10.19 15.54
C ILE A 63 13.11 -10.82 15.87
N ALA A 64 12.76 -11.93 15.20
CA ALA A 64 11.49 -12.60 15.41
C ALA A 64 11.36 -13.08 16.87
N ASP A 65 12.44 -13.62 17.44
CA ASP A 65 12.49 -14.12 18.82
C ASP A 65 12.34 -12.98 19.83
N LYS A 66 13.12 -11.91 19.66
CA LYS A 66 13.02 -10.68 20.47
C LYS A 66 11.63 -10.06 20.39
N ARG A 67 11.00 -10.02 19.20
CA ARG A 67 9.61 -9.55 19.03
C ARG A 67 8.61 -10.41 19.80
N ARG A 68 8.74 -11.74 19.77
CA ARG A 68 7.90 -12.65 20.58
C ARG A 68 8.08 -12.37 22.08
N GLY A 69 9.32 -12.17 22.53
CA GLY A 69 9.64 -11.78 23.90
C GLY A 69 8.98 -10.46 24.33
N ARG A 70 9.10 -9.40 23.51
CA ARG A 70 8.45 -8.11 23.75
C ARG A 70 6.93 -8.23 23.83
N ASN A 71 6.33 -9.03 22.94
CA ASN A 71 4.88 -9.26 22.96
C ASN A 71 4.44 -9.98 24.24
N ALA A 72 5.22 -10.93 24.75
CA ALA A 72 4.95 -11.56 26.04
C ALA A 72 5.06 -10.54 27.19
N LYS A 73 6.16 -9.80 27.27
CA LYS A 73 6.36 -8.73 28.27
C LYS A 73 5.19 -7.74 28.29
N ARG A 74 4.68 -7.31 27.13
CA ARG A 74 3.51 -6.41 27.06
C ARG A 74 2.25 -7.01 27.66
N ARG A 75 1.95 -8.28 27.38
CA ARG A 75 0.77 -8.94 27.95
C ARG A 75 0.85 -8.98 29.47
N ASP A 76 2.06 -9.20 29.99
CA ASP A 76 2.34 -9.31 31.42
C ASP A 76 2.66 -7.95 32.08
N ARG A 77 2.55 -6.85 31.32
CA ARG A 77 2.87 -5.48 31.74
C ARG A 77 4.29 -5.31 32.30
N VAL A 78 5.23 -6.12 31.80
CA VAL A 78 6.65 -6.05 32.12
C VAL A 78 7.31 -4.98 31.27
N GLN A 79 8.22 -4.23 31.88
CA GLN A 79 8.99 -3.19 31.21
C GLN A 79 9.87 -3.77 30.09
N ILE A 80 9.84 -3.11 28.93
CA ILE A 80 10.70 -3.40 27.79
C ILE A 80 11.92 -2.47 27.84
N SER A 81 13.09 -3.01 27.54
CA SER A 81 14.40 -2.34 27.58
C SER A 81 15.15 -2.51 26.26
N LEU A 82 16.33 -1.91 26.12
CA LEU A 82 17.16 -2.05 24.90
C LEU A 82 17.56 -3.51 24.62
N ASP A 83 17.77 -4.32 25.65
CA ASP A 83 18.13 -5.74 25.52
C ASP A 83 17.03 -6.58 24.87
N ASP A 84 15.82 -6.05 24.78
CA ASP A 84 14.70 -6.68 24.10
C ASP A 84 14.66 -6.41 22.59
N TYR A 85 15.68 -5.72 22.04
CA TYR A 85 15.82 -5.43 20.62
C TYR A 85 17.15 -5.96 20.07
N VAL A 86 17.21 -6.15 18.76
CA VAL A 86 18.47 -6.35 18.05
C VAL A 86 19.02 -4.97 17.70
N LEU A 87 20.15 -4.59 18.28
CA LEU A 87 20.72 -3.23 18.12
C LEU A 87 21.67 -3.11 16.92
N GLN A 88 22.15 -4.24 16.40
CA GLN A 88 22.95 -4.29 15.19
C GLN A 88 22.07 -4.04 13.97
N GLN A 89 22.65 -3.42 12.94
CA GLN A 89 21.99 -3.27 11.63
C GLN A 89 21.99 -4.62 10.89
N PRO A 90 21.04 -4.84 9.95
CA PRO A 90 21.01 -6.08 9.17
C PRO A 90 22.29 -6.23 8.36
N PRO A 91 22.74 -7.47 8.10
CA PRO A 91 23.86 -7.70 7.19
C PRO A 91 23.52 -7.14 5.81
N VAL A 92 24.55 -6.63 5.12
CA VAL A 92 24.44 -6.09 3.75
C VAL A 92 25.11 -7.07 2.80
N TYR A 93 24.46 -7.37 1.69
CA TYR A 93 25.05 -8.23 0.67
C TYR A 93 26.09 -7.45 -0.13
N GLU A 94 27.36 -7.80 0.05
CA GLU A 94 28.51 -7.20 -0.65
C GLU A 94 29.12 -8.11 -1.73
N GLY A 95 28.54 -9.30 -1.92
CA GLY A 95 28.99 -10.26 -2.93
C GLY A 95 28.70 -9.83 -4.38
N PRO A 96 29.18 -10.61 -5.37
CA PRO A 96 28.96 -10.29 -6.77
C PRO A 96 27.46 -10.27 -7.12
N LYS A 97 27.08 -9.56 -8.18
CA LYS A 97 25.69 -9.61 -8.69
C LYS A 97 25.42 -10.97 -9.32
N ARG A 98 24.17 -11.43 -9.28
CA ARG A 98 23.75 -12.64 -10.00
C ARG A 98 24.09 -12.48 -11.49
N PRO A 99 24.88 -13.38 -12.10
CA PRO A 99 25.21 -13.27 -13.51
C PRO A 99 23.98 -13.53 -14.39
N VAL A 100 23.92 -12.86 -15.53
CA VAL A 100 22.87 -13.04 -16.54
C VAL A 100 23.15 -14.34 -17.32
N ASN A 101 22.15 -15.18 -17.50
CA ASN A 101 22.28 -16.41 -18.28
C ASN A 101 22.49 -16.04 -19.77
N PRO A 102 23.60 -16.47 -20.41
CA PRO A 102 23.86 -16.16 -21.81
C PRO A 102 23.05 -17.03 -22.77
N ALA A 103 22.54 -18.18 -22.33
CA ALA A 103 21.67 -19.03 -23.15
C ALA A 103 20.26 -18.42 -23.25
N PRO A 104 19.58 -18.49 -24.40
CA PRO A 104 18.15 -18.21 -24.46
C PRO A 104 17.47 -19.12 -23.43
N GLU A 105 16.71 -18.52 -22.52
CA GLU A 105 16.07 -19.29 -21.46
C GLU A 105 15.13 -20.31 -22.11
N GLU A 106 15.47 -21.60 -22.02
CA GLU A 106 14.45 -22.63 -21.89
C GLU A 106 13.83 -22.45 -20.49
N GLU A 107 13.09 -21.36 -20.28
CA GLU A 107 12.20 -21.23 -19.12
C GLU A 107 11.31 -22.47 -19.15
N GLY A 108 11.53 -23.41 -18.23
CA GLY A 108 10.92 -24.74 -18.28
C GLY A 108 9.41 -24.69 -18.49
N GLY A 109 8.97 -24.79 -19.75
CA GLY A 109 7.61 -25.01 -20.24
C GLY A 109 6.48 -24.14 -19.71
N LYS A 110 6.72 -23.20 -18.79
CA LYS A 110 5.70 -22.37 -18.19
C LYS A 110 5.81 -20.98 -18.81
N PRO A 111 4.86 -20.59 -19.68
CA PRO A 111 4.83 -19.22 -20.17
C PRO A 111 4.87 -18.27 -18.96
N PRO A 112 5.58 -17.14 -19.05
CA PRO A 112 5.58 -16.14 -17.99
C PRO A 112 4.13 -15.85 -17.61
N ARG A 113 3.81 -15.98 -16.32
CA ARG A 113 2.45 -15.74 -15.84
C ARG A 113 2.06 -14.34 -16.33
N PRO A 114 0.93 -14.19 -17.05
CA PRO A 114 0.51 -12.88 -17.50
C PRO A 114 0.45 -11.96 -16.27
N PRO A 115 0.98 -10.73 -16.35
CA PRO A 115 0.95 -9.81 -15.23
C PRO A 115 -0.49 -9.66 -14.76
N LYS A 116 -0.73 -9.79 -13.44
CA LYS A 116 -2.05 -9.52 -12.86
C LYS A 116 -2.45 -8.10 -13.25
N THR A 117 -3.54 -7.97 -13.99
CA THR A 117 -4.14 -6.66 -14.26
C THR A 117 -4.62 -6.07 -12.94
N ILE A 118 -4.14 -4.89 -12.60
CA ILE A 118 -4.59 -4.15 -11.43
C ILE A 118 -5.84 -3.37 -11.85
N PRO A 119 -7.01 -3.59 -11.22
CA PRO A 119 -8.23 -2.89 -11.59
C PRO A 119 -8.06 -1.39 -11.34
N VAL A 120 -8.56 -0.59 -12.27
CA VAL A 120 -8.64 0.87 -12.12
C VAL A 120 -10.08 1.29 -11.77
N VAL A 121 -10.29 2.56 -11.44
CA VAL A 121 -11.60 3.12 -11.08
C VAL A 121 -12.75 2.64 -11.99
N SER A 122 -12.55 2.60 -13.31
CA SER A 122 -13.59 2.13 -14.25
C SER A 122 -13.95 0.66 -14.06
N ASP A 123 -12.97 -0.20 -13.76
CA ASP A 123 -13.21 -1.63 -13.51
C ASP A 123 -13.98 -1.83 -12.20
N LEU A 124 -13.64 -1.07 -11.16
CA LEU A 124 -14.33 -1.12 -9.87
C LEU A 124 -15.80 -0.71 -10.01
N VAL A 125 -16.06 0.40 -10.71
CA VAL A 125 -17.42 0.91 -10.95
C VAL A 125 -18.22 -0.07 -11.81
N ARG A 126 -17.61 -0.63 -12.87
CA ARG A 126 -18.26 -1.66 -13.69
C ARG A 126 -18.64 -2.87 -12.85
N ALA A 127 -17.71 -3.36 -12.03
CA ALA A 127 -17.98 -4.50 -11.15
C ALA A 127 -19.10 -4.19 -10.15
N ALA A 128 -19.14 -2.98 -9.58
CA ALA A 128 -20.22 -2.57 -8.69
C ALA A 128 -21.60 -2.57 -9.35
N ALA A 129 -21.67 -2.08 -10.60
CA ALA A 129 -22.89 -2.09 -11.39
C ALA A 129 -23.35 -3.52 -11.71
N GLU A 130 -22.43 -4.39 -12.14
CA GLU A 130 -22.74 -5.77 -12.53
C GLU A 130 -23.08 -6.67 -11.34
N GLN A 131 -22.35 -6.57 -10.23
CA GLN A 131 -22.46 -7.50 -9.10
C GLN A 131 -23.50 -7.06 -8.07
N PHE A 132 -23.73 -5.75 -7.91
CA PHE A 132 -24.59 -5.21 -6.86
C PHE A 132 -25.60 -4.17 -7.35
N GLN A 133 -25.68 -3.89 -8.66
CA GLN A 133 -26.56 -2.85 -9.22
C GLN A 133 -26.30 -1.49 -8.55
N PHE A 134 -25.03 -1.20 -8.29
CA PHE A 134 -24.58 -0.03 -7.58
C PHE A 134 -23.65 0.82 -8.44
N THR A 135 -23.97 2.10 -8.54
CA THR A 135 -23.08 3.11 -9.10
C THR A 135 -22.82 4.13 -8.00
N PRO A 136 -21.55 4.36 -7.60
CA PRO A 136 -21.22 5.35 -6.57
C PRO A 136 -21.73 6.74 -6.95
N GLN A 137 -22.37 7.42 -6.00
CA GLN A 137 -22.66 8.84 -6.14
C GLN A 137 -21.38 9.62 -5.87
N ARG A 138 -20.74 10.07 -6.95
CA ARG A 138 -19.50 10.84 -6.85
C ARG A 138 -19.76 12.24 -6.27
N PRO A 139 -18.80 12.81 -5.53
CA PRO A 139 -18.84 14.22 -5.18
C PRO A 139 -18.91 15.09 -6.45
N SER A 140 -19.64 16.19 -6.37
CA SER A 140 -19.69 17.24 -7.39
C SER A 140 -18.37 18.02 -7.52
N SER A 141 -17.56 18.02 -6.45
CA SER A 141 -16.25 18.65 -6.42
C SER A 141 -15.36 18.03 -5.35
N GLU A 142 -14.04 18.18 -5.50
CA GLU A 142 -13.07 17.73 -4.50
C GLU A 142 -13.31 18.37 -3.12
N VAL A 143 -13.69 19.65 -3.09
CA VAL A 143 -14.01 20.39 -1.86
C VAL A 143 -15.21 19.79 -1.13
N GLU A 144 -16.21 19.28 -1.86
CA GLU A 144 -17.35 18.60 -1.25
C GLU A 144 -16.90 17.34 -0.50
N PHE A 145 -16.04 16.53 -1.12
CA PHE A 145 -15.50 15.33 -0.49
C PHE A 145 -14.65 15.67 0.73
N LYS A 146 -13.75 16.66 0.64
CA LYS A 146 -12.93 17.13 1.79
C LYS A 146 -13.78 17.51 2.98
N ARG A 147 -14.88 18.23 2.76
CA ARG A 147 -15.82 18.60 3.82
C ARG A 147 -16.54 17.38 4.41
N ALA A 148 -16.96 16.42 3.58
CA ALA A 148 -17.58 15.20 4.06
C ALA A 148 -16.61 14.34 4.88
N TYR A 149 -15.37 14.19 4.39
CA TYR A 149 -14.26 13.53 5.08
C TYR A 149 -13.93 14.21 6.41
N ALA A 150 -13.69 15.52 6.41
CA ALA A 150 -13.34 16.26 7.62
C ALA A 150 -14.44 16.20 8.70
N ARG A 151 -15.71 16.34 8.30
CA ARG A 151 -16.85 16.16 9.23
C ARG A 151 -16.85 14.78 9.87
N TYR A 152 -16.67 13.72 9.07
CA TYR A 152 -16.68 12.35 9.58
C TYR A 152 -15.45 12.08 10.46
N ALA A 153 -14.26 12.45 10.00
CA ALA A 153 -12.99 12.30 10.72
C ALA A 153 -13.04 12.98 12.10
N ARG A 154 -13.53 14.22 12.17
CA ARG A 154 -13.69 14.95 13.42
C ARG A 154 -14.70 14.29 14.35
N ALA A 155 -15.85 13.86 13.82
CA ALA A 155 -16.88 13.19 14.61
C ALA A 155 -16.39 11.85 15.18
N ALA A 156 -15.54 11.14 14.45
CA ALA A 156 -14.93 9.89 14.88
C ALA A 156 -13.69 10.06 15.78
N GLY A 157 -13.26 11.30 16.02
CA GLY A 157 -12.19 11.63 16.97
C GLY A 157 -10.78 11.70 16.40
N LEU A 158 -10.61 11.76 15.07
CA LEU A 158 -9.34 12.16 14.47
C LEU A 158 -9.11 13.65 14.63
N THR A 159 -7.86 14.04 14.89
CA THR A 159 -7.47 15.45 14.89
C THR A 159 -7.27 15.96 13.46
N PRO A 160 -7.46 17.28 13.21
CA PRO A 160 -7.13 17.87 11.91
C PRO A 160 -5.68 17.60 11.52
N GLU A 161 -4.75 17.64 12.49
CA GLU A 161 -3.33 17.35 12.25
C GLU A 161 -3.12 15.92 11.73
N GLN A 162 -3.71 14.91 12.38
CA GLN A 162 -3.62 13.51 11.94
C GLN A 162 -4.15 13.33 10.52
N ALA A 163 -5.36 13.83 10.27
CA ALA A 163 -6.03 13.67 8.99
C ALA A 163 -5.28 14.37 7.85
N VAL A 164 -4.89 15.64 8.04
CA VAL A 164 -4.23 16.44 7.01
C VAL A 164 -2.83 15.91 6.73
N ARG A 165 -2.03 15.61 7.76
CA ARG A 165 -0.64 15.18 7.56
C ARG A 165 -0.55 13.78 6.96
N VAL A 166 -1.44 12.85 7.33
CA VAL A 166 -1.51 11.54 6.66
C VAL A 166 -1.95 11.69 5.21
N TYR A 167 -3.00 12.47 4.91
CA TYR A 167 -3.36 12.79 3.53
C TYR A 167 -2.17 13.38 2.75
N SER A 168 -1.43 14.30 3.35
CA SER A 168 -0.25 14.94 2.73
C SER A 168 0.84 13.93 2.43
N PHE A 169 1.06 12.95 3.30
CA PHE A 169 2.03 11.89 3.09
C PHE A 169 1.59 10.95 1.96
N GLU A 170 0.36 10.44 2.04
CA GLU A 170 -0.19 9.40 1.17
C GLU A 170 -0.45 9.89 -0.26
N THR A 171 -0.89 11.14 -0.42
CA THR A 171 -1.28 11.71 -1.72
C THR A 171 -0.26 12.69 -2.29
N GLY A 172 0.86 12.88 -1.59
CA GLY A 172 1.79 13.96 -1.88
C GLY A 172 1.21 15.36 -1.66
N GLY A 173 0.04 15.51 -1.02
CA GLY A 173 -0.59 16.79 -0.69
C GLY A 173 -1.49 17.41 -1.77
N THR A 174 -1.69 16.71 -2.90
CA THR A 174 -2.52 17.20 -4.03
C THR A 174 -3.43 16.13 -4.62
N GLY A 175 -3.67 15.02 -3.92
CA GLY A 175 -4.54 13.95 -4.43
C GLY A 175 -6.03 14.30 -4.33
N ASN A 176 -6.80 13.78 -5.28
CA ASN A 176 -8.26 13.82 -5.22
C ASN A 176 -8.82 12.63 -4.45
N TYR A 177 -10.11 12.63 -4.16
CA TYR A 177 -10.81 11.54 -3.45
C TYR A 177 -10.68 10.16 -4.14
N ASP A 178 -10.44 10.14 -5.44
CA ASP A 178 -10.30 8.95 -6.30
C ASP A 178 -8.86 8.68 -6.76
N VAL A 179 -7.87 9.38 -6.20
CA VAL A 179 -6.45 9.21 -6.57
C VAL A 179 -6.02 7.76 -6.36
N GLN A 180 -5.44 7.14 -7.40
CA GLN A 180 -5.00 5.74 -7.36
C GLN A 180 -3.50 5.62 -7.61
N ALA A 181 -2.83 4.86 -6.74
CA ALA A 181 -1.39 4.57 -6.82
C ALA A 181 -0.91 4.12 -8.22
N GLY A 182 0.12 4.78 -8.74
CA GLY A 182 0.69 4.62 -10.07
C GLY A 182 0.06 5.50 -11.16
N ILE A 183 -1.12 6.09 -10.92
CA ILE A 183 -1.83 6.98 -11.85
C ILE A 183 -1.77 8.43 -11.38
N GLU A 184 -1.55 8.66 -10.08
CA GLU A 184 -1.27 9.98 -9.53
C GLU A 184 -0.20 10.71 -10.34
N HIS A 185 -0.36 12.03 -10.44
CA HIS A 185 0.58 12.90 -11.15
C HIS A 185 0.85 12.53 -12.63
N GLY A 186 -0.11 11.88 -13.29
CA GLY A 186 -0.05 11.60 -14.74
C GLY A 186 0.63 10.27 -15.10
N GLY A 187 0.75 9.35 -14.14
CA GLY A 187 1.22 8.00 -14.41
C GLY A 187 0.27 7.24 -15.36
N LYS A 188 0.83 6.34 -16.19
CA LYS A 188 0.08 5.64 -17.25
C LYS A 188 -0.55 4.32 -16.80
N ARG A 189 -0.19 3.81 -15.62
CA ARG A 189 -0.63 2.49 -15.14
C ARG A 189 -0.75 2.46 -13.62
N ALA A 190 -1.79 1.81 -13.11
CA ALA A 190 -1.87 1.50 -11.70
C ALA A 190 -0.72 0.58 -11.29
N ILE A 191 -0.12 0.83 -10.13
CA ILE A 191 0.84 -0.06 -9.47
C ILE A 191 0.24 -0.75 -8.25
N SER A 192 -0.92 -0.28 -7.79
CA SER A 192 -1.69 -0.84 -6.69
C SER A 192 -3.17 -0.46 -6.84
N THR A 193 -4.05 -1.19 -6.15
CA THR A 193 -5.47 -0.81 -6.02
C THR A 193 -5.66 0.33 -5.01
N ALA A 194 -4.61 0.76 -4.32
CA ALA A 194 -4.66 1.77 -3.28
C ALA A 194 -5.30 3.07 -3.78
N MET A 195 -6.36 3.52 -3.12
CA MET A 195 -7.18 4.65 -3.56
C MET A 195 -7.52 5.65 -2.46
N GLY A 196 -7.68 6.91 -2.83
CA GLY A 196 -8.16 8.00 -1.99
C GLY A 196 -7.10 8.56 -1.05
N TYR A 197 -7.55 9.35 -0.07
CA TYR A 197 -6.72 10.13 0.85
C TYR A 197 -5.78 9.28 1.70
N ASN A 198 -6.16 8.04 1.94
CA ASN A 198 -5.43 7.11 2.78
C ASN A 198 -4.94 5.89 1.99
N GLN A 199 -4.97 5.92 0.65
CA GLN A 199 -4.44 4.86 -0.20
C GLN A 199 -4.97 3.47 0.23
N LEU A 200 -6.29 3.33 0.30
CA LEU A 200 -6.99 2.14 0.78
C LEU A 200 -6.95 1.03 -0.28
N LEU A 201 -6.51 -0.18 0.07
CA LEU A 201 -6.51 -1.32 -0.87
C LEU A 201 -7.91 -1.95 -0.97
N THR A 202 -8.14 -2.77 -2.01
CA THR A 202 -9.35 -3.61 -2.10
C THR A 202 -9.48 -4.52 -0.88
N THR A 203 -8.38 -5.15 -0.44
CA THR A 203 -8.33 -5.99 0.76
C THR A 203 -8.74 -5.21 2.00
N ASN A 204 -8.23 -3.99 2.19
CA ASN A 204 -8.62 -3.17 3.34
C ASN A 204 -10.11 -2.83 3.31
N THR A 205 -10.71 -2.61 2.14
CA THR A 205 -12.15 -2.33 2.07
C THR A 205 -12.98 -3.55 2.45
N VAL A 206 -12.60 -4.73 1.96
CA VAL A 206 -13.25 -5.99 2.34
C VAL A 206 -13.17 -6.21 3.85
N GLU A 207 -11.98 -6.05 4.42
CA GLU A 207 -11.72 -6.19 5.86
C GLU A 207 -12.53 -5.17 6.68
N LEU A 208 -12.49 -3.88 6.33
CA LEU A 208 -13.25 -2.85 7.03
C LEU A 208 -14.76 -3.08 6.97
N LEU A 209 -15.30 -3.52 5.83
CA LEU A 209 -16.72 -3.88 5.72
C LEU A 209 -17.06 -5.12 6.54
N ALA A 210 -16.17 -6.12 6.60
CA ALA A 210 -16.38 -7.32 7.40
C ALA A 210 -16.41 -6.97 8.90
N GLU A 211 -15.42 -6.24 9.40
CA GLU A 211 -15.28 -5.89 10.81
C GLU A 211 -16.25 -4.78 11.22
N GLN A 212 -16.18 -3.62 10.56
CA GLN A 212 -16.83 -2.37 10.94
C GLN A 212 -18.13 -2.09 10.18
N GLY A 213 -18.55 -2.98 9.28
CA GLY A 213 -19.74 -2.79 8.45
C GLY A 213 -21.04 -2.50 9.22
N HIS A 214 -21.14 -2.99 10.46
CA HIS A 214 -22.27 -2.72 11.34
C HIS A 214 -22.36 -1.23 11.74
N GLU A 215 -21.22 -0.57 11.97
CA GLU A 215 -21.15 0.87 12.23
C GLU A 215 -21.52 1.66 10.98
N PHE A 216 -21.01 1.24 9.82
CA PHE A 216 -21.33 1.93 8.56
C PHE A 216 -22.82 1.86 8.22
N VAL A 217 -23.42 0.69 8.42
CA VAL A 217 -24.86 0.47 8.25
C VAL A 217 -25.66 1.33 9.23
N ARG A 218 -25.24 1.42 10.49
CA ARG A 218 -25.89 2.28 11.51
C ARG A 218 -25.86 3.74 11.09
N ASP A 219 -24.69 4.25 10.73
CA ASP A 219 -24.50 5.65 10.38
C ASP A 219 -25.25 6.03 9.09
N LEU A 220 -25.23 5.17 8.08
CA LEU A 220 -26.00 5.38 6.85
C LEU A 220 -27.52 5.25 7.11
N THR A 221 -27.94 4.38 8.03
CA THR A 221 -29.35 4.29 8.47
C THR A 221 -29.82 5.60 9.12
N ALA A 222 -29.00 6.19 9.98
CA ALA A 222 -29.31 7.48 10.60
C ALA A 222 -29.43 8.60 9.54
N ARG A 223 -28.56 8.60 8.53
CA ARG A 223 -28.64 9.55 7.39
C ARG A 223 -29.89 9.34 6.56
N VAL A 224 -30.28 8.10 6.27
CA VAL A 224 -31.56 7.77 5.59
C VAL A 224 -32.73 8.35 6.38
N ALA A 225 -32.77 8.15 7.69
CA ALA A 225 -33.85 8.65 8.54
C ALA A 225 -33.95 10.19 8.54
N ALA A 226 -32.81 10.88 8.44
CA ALA A 226 -32.75 12.34 8.34
C ALA A 226 -33.03 12.89 6.93
N THR A 227 -33.03 12.05 5.90
CA THR A 227 -33.23 12.45 4.50
C THR A 227 -34.71 12.43 4.14
N GLN A 228 -35.19 13.48 3.47
CA GLN A 228 -36.58 13.61 3.02
C GLN A 228 -36.67 13.77 1.50
N GLY A 229 -37.89 13.62 0.97
CA GLY A 229 -38.17 13.81 -0.45
C GLY A 229 -37.51 12.77 -1.37
N PRO A 230 -37.34 13.07 -2.66
CA PRO A 230 -36.84 12.13 -3.66
C PRO A 230 -35.45 11.54 -3.35
N ALA A 231 -34.59 12.30 -2.66
CA ALA A 231 -33.24 11.86 -2.29
C ALA A 231 -33.24 10.66 -1.32
N ARG A 232 -34.29 10.50 -0.51
CA ARG A 232 -34.40 9.40 0.46
C ARG A 232 -34.37 8.03 -0.23
N LYS A 233 -35.04 7.88 -1.37
CA LYS A 233 -35.09 6.62 -2.11
C LYS A 233 -33.69 6.17 -2.57
N ALA A 234 -32.87 7.12 -3.02
CA ALA A 234 -31.48 6.83 -3.41
C ALA A 234 -30.65 6.39 -2.20
N MET A 235 -30.83 7.03 -1.05
CA MET A 235 -30.16 6.67 0.20
C MET A 235 -30.61 5.28 0.72
N GLU A 236 -31.89 4.95 0.61
CA GLU A 236 -32.43 3.63 0.97
C GLU A 236 -31.85 2.52 0.08
N HIS A 237 -31.74 2.75 -1.23
CA HIS A 237 -31.05 1.82 -2.15
C HIS A 237 -29.59 1.64 -1.74
N LYS A 238 -28.88 2.74 -1.50
CA LYS A 238 -27.47 2.73 -1.07
C LYS A 238 -27.29 1.94 0.23
N LEU A 239 -28.18 2.12 1.22
CA LEU A 239 -28.18 1.35 2.46
C LEU A 239 -28.41 -0.15 2.22
N ALA A 240 -29.35 -0.50 1.33
CA ALA A 240 -29.61 -1.89 0.99
C ALA A 240 -28.39 -2.56 0.33
N VAL A 241 -27.71 -1.84 -0.58
CA VAL A 241 -26.45 -2.30 -1.19
C VAL A 241 -25.36 -2.46 -0.14
N LEU A 242 -25.17 -1.48 0.74
CA LEU A 242 -24.17 -1.55 1.82
C LEU A 242 -24.38 -2.79 2.69
N LYS A 243 -25.62 -3.07 3.11
CA LYS A 243 -25.95 -4.29 3.86
C LYS A 243 -25.57 -5.57 3.10
N LYS A 244 -25.82 -5.62 1.79
CA LYS A 244 -25.44 -6.78 0.94
C LYS A 244 -23.93 -6.95 0.84
N MET A 245 -23.18 -5.86 0.62
CA MET A 245 -21.72 -5.91 0.55
C MET A 245 -21.09 -6.29 1.91
N VAL A 246 -21.61 -5.77 3.02
CA VAL A 246 -21.20 -6.19 4.38
C VAL A 246 -21.46 -7.68 4.60
N ALA A 247 -22.63 -8.19 4.21
CA ALA A 247 -22.92 -9.63 4.31
C ALA A 247 -21.97 -10.47 3.44
N PHE A 248 -21.68 -10.02 2.21
CA PHE A 248 -20.75 -10.69 1.30
C PHE A 248 -19.32 -10.76 1.88
N THR A 249 -18.80 -9.66 2.43
CA THR A 249 -17.44 -9.63 3.00
C THR A 249 -17.26 -10.58 4.19
N ARG A 250 -18.35 -10.95 4.87
CA ARG A 250 -18.38 -11.91 5.99
C ARG A 250 -18.57 -13.37 5.58
N THR A 251 -18.53 -13.69 4.27
CA THR A 251 -18.66 -15.07 3.77
C THR A 251 -17.38 -15.90 3.96
N VAL A 252 -16.29 -15.26 4.35
CA VAL A 252 -15.00 -15.88 4.61
C VAL A 252 -14.58 -15.63 6.07
N PRO A 253 -13.66 -16.43 6.63
CA PRO A 253 -13.10 -16.16 7.95
C PRO A 253 -12.42 -14.80 8.01
N ASP A 254 -12.42 -14.20 9.20
CA ASP A 254 -11.74 -12.95 9.51
C ASP A 254 -10.21 -13.15 9.56
N ASP A 255 -9.63 -13.29 8.37
CA ASP A 255 -8.23 -13.53 8.10
C ASP A 255 -7.82 -12.73 6.86
N TRP A 256 -6.68 -12.06 6.95
CA TRP A 256 -6.13 -11.27 5.85
C TRP A 256 -6.03 -12.06 4.54
N SER A 257 -5.60 -13.33 4.57
CA SER A 257 -5.44 -14.13 3.34
C SER A 257 -6.78 -14.40 2.66
N ALA A 258 -7.82 -14.65 3.45
CA ALA A 258 -9.18 -14.90 2.98
C ALA A 258 -9.82 -13.63 2.44
N HIS A 259 -9.67 -12.51 3.14
CA HIS A 259 -10.09 -11.19 2.65
C HIS A 259 -9.36 -10.80 1.38
N GLN A 260 -8.06 -11.07 1.26
CA GLN A 260 -7.30 -10.79 0.03
C GLN A 260 -7.81 -11.62 -1.15
N ARG A 261 -8.10 -12.91 -0.95
CA ARG A 261 -8.70 -13.74 -2.02
C ARG A 261 -10.06 -13.22 -2.44
N LEU A 262 -10.88 -12.79 -1.49
CA LEU A 262 -12.21 -12.22 -1.77
C LEU A 262 -12.10 -10.86 -2.48
N ALA A 263 -11.14 -10.02 -2.07
CA ALA A 263 -10.84 -8.72 -2.67
C ALA A 263 -10.29 -8.81 -4.11
N ASP A 264 -9.68 -9.94 -4.47
CA ASP A 264 -9.21 -10.24 -5.83
C ASP A 264 -10.33 -10.73 -6.79
N THR A 265 -11.61 -10.65 -6.38
CA THR A 265 -12.79 -11.00 -7.20
C THR A 265 -13.54 -9.76 -7.71
N PRO A 266 -14.38 -9.88 -8.77
CA PRO A 266 -15.27 -8.78 -9.17
C PRO A 266 -16.17 -8.27 -8.04
N GLN A 267 -16.68 -9.14 -7.17
CA GLN A 267 -17.48 -8.71 -6.01
C GLN A 267 -16.63 -7.96 -4.97
N GLY A 268 -15.37 -8.35 -4.78
CA GLY A 268 -14.41 -7.59 -3.97
C GLY A 268 -14.10 -6.21 -4.55
N TRP A 269 -13.92 -6.12 -5.87
CA TRP A 269 -13.75 -4.85 -6.59
C TRP A 269 -14.99 -3.96 -6.47
N ALA A 270 -16.18 -4.55 -6.57
CA ALA A 270 -17.44 -3.86 -6.35
C ALA A 270 -17.54 -3.26 -4.94
N CYS A 271 -17.10 -3.99 -3.91
CA CYS A 271 -17.01 -3.45 -2.55
C CYS A 271 -16.07 -2.23 -2.50
N HIS A 272 -14.93 -2.31 -3.19
CA HIS A 272 -13.96 -1.21 -3.21
C HIS A 272 -14.48 0.06 -3.91
N ALA A 273 -15.42 -0.07 -4.85
CA ALA A 273 -16.07 1.09 -5.48
C ALA A 273 -16.81 2.01 -4.48
N MET A 274 -17.17 1.52 -3.30
CA MET A 274 -17.77 2.34 -2.23
C MET A 274 -16.86 3.46 -1.74
N VAL A 275 -15.54 3.35 -1.92
CA VAL A 275 -14.56 4.40 -1.58
C VAL A 275 -14.83 5.70 -2.36
N LEU A 276 -15.47 5.60 -3.52
CA LEU A 276 -15.79 6.72 -4.43
C LEU A 276 -17.14 7.40 -4.11
N ASP A 277 -17.97 6.81 -3.26
CA ASP A 277 -19.30 7.33 -2.94
C ASP A 277 -19.20 8.45 -1.89
N ILE A 278 -19.92 9.55 -2.08
CA ILE A 278 -19.85 10.72 -1.18
C ILE A 278 -20.38 10.44 0.24
N ASP A 279 -21.28 9.47 0.41
CA ASP A 279 -21.85 9.16 1.71
C ASP A 279 -21.09 8.06 2.46
N ILE A 280 -20.41 7.15 1.74
CA ILE A 280 -19.72 5.99 2.31
C ILE A 280 -18.19 6.14 2.25
N GLY A 281 -17.66 6.72 1.18
CA GLY A 281 -16.23 6.91 0.95
C GLY A 281 -15.51 7.63 2.09
N PRO A 282 -16.03 8.77 2.60
CA PRO A 282 -15.50 9.43 3.79
C PRO A 282 -15.38 8.51 5.00
N MET A 283 -16.35 7.60 5.19
CA MET A 283 -16.38 6.66 6.31
C MET A 283 -15.28 5.61 6.17
N LEU A 284 -15.20 4.95 5.01
CA LEU A 284 -14.18 3.93 4.72
C LEU A 284 -12.76 4.49 4.80
N GLN A 285 -12.50 5.64 4.17
CA GLN A 285 -11.17 6.24 4.14
C GLN A 285 -10.72 6.67 5.55
N THR A 286 -11.63 7.23 6.35
CA THR A 286 -11.33 7.60 7.75
C THR A 286 -11.07 6.35 8.61
N HIS A 287 -11.85 5.28 8.45
CA HIS A 287 -11.74 4.11 9.33
C HIS A 287 -10.40 3.38 9.23
N LYS A 288 -9.71 3.45 8.08
CA LYS A 288 -8.34 2.94 7.96
C LYS A 288 -7.39 3.51 9.02
N LEU A 289 -7.59 4.77 9.41
CA LEU A 289 -6.80 5.41 10.47
C LEU A 289 -7.34 5.13 11.87
N LEU A 290 -8.67 5.04 12.00
CA LEU A 290 -9.30 4.83 13.29
C LEU A 290 -8.99 3.47 13.89
N THR A 291 -8.77 2.43 13.08
CA THR A 291 -8.37 1.10 13.57
C THR A 291 -7.12 1.20 14.45
N SER A 292 -6.06 1.86 13.97
CA SER A 292 -4.84 2.08 14.76
C SER A 292 -5.05 2.96 15.99
N VAL A 293 -5.86 4.02 15.89
CA VAL A 293 -6.19 4.90 17.03
C VAL A 293 -6.94 4.13 18.12
N ILE A 294 -7.96 3.37 17.74
CA ILE A 294 -8.78 2.55 18.64
C ILE A 294 -7.92 1.45 19.25
N PHE A 295 -7.07 0.80 18.45
CA PHE A 295 -6.13 -0.20 18.94
C PHE A 295 -5.21 0.36 20.02
N ALA A 296 -4.56 1.50 19.76
CA ALA A 296 -3.67 2.14 20.72
C ALA A 296 -4.41 2.48 22.03
N ARG A 297 -5.61 3.07 21.92
CA ARG A 297 -6.46 3.39 23.07
C ARG A 297 -6.84 2.16 23.89
N ASN A 298 -7.23 1.07 23.22
CA ASN A 298 -7.57 -0.20 23.86
C ASN A 298 -6.38 -0.86 24.57
N LYS A 299 -5.15 -0.50 24.19
CA LYS A 299 -3.91 -0.90 24.89
C LYS A 299 -3.50 0.07 26.01
N GLY A 300 -4.36 1.02 26.36
CA GLY A 300 -4.12 1.99 27.44
C GLY A 300 -3.30 3.20 27.02
N TYR A 301 -3.04 3.37 25.72
CA TYR A 301 -2.35 4.55 25.22
C TYR A 301 -3.36 5.68 25.00
N THR A 302 -3.44 6.59 25.96
CA THR A 302 -4.50 7.60 26.04
C THR A 302 -4.13 8.94 25.41
N ARG A 303 -2.84 9.22 25.19
CA ARG A 303 -2.45 10.43 24.46
C ARG A 303 -2.79 10.30 22.97
N PRO A 304 -3.17 11.39 22.29
CA PRO A 304 -3.28 11.38 20.84
C PRO A 304 -1.96 10.93 20.19
N LEU A 305 -2.06 10.03 19.22
CA LEU A 305 -0.95 9.71 18.32
C LEU A 305 -0.62 10.95 17.49
N SER A 306 0.66 11.25 17.30
CA SER A 306 1.02 12.19 16.23
C SER A 306 0.70 11.58 14.86
N ALA A 307 0.63 12.39 13.81
CA ALA A 307 0.40 11.88 12.46
C ALA A 307 1.47 10.87 12.02
N ALA A 308 2.75 11.12 12.34
CA ALA A 308 3.84 10.20 12.05
C ALA A 308 3.74 8.90 12.86
N GLU A 309 3.32 8.95 14.12
CA GLU A 309 3.11 7.75 14.94
C GLU A 309 1.95 6.90 14.42
N LEU A 310 0.85 7.55 14.02
CA LEU A 310 -0.27 6.90 13.36
C LEU A 310 0.17 6.23 12.05
N GLU A 311 0.98 6.91 11.24
CA GLU A 311 1.53 6.34 10.01
C GLU A 311 2.48 5.17 10.28
N MET A 312 3.27 5.20 11.36
CA MET A 312 4.08 4.04 11.73
C MET A 312 3.23 2.82 12.07
N MET A 313 2.08 3.01 12.71
CA MET A 313 1.11 1.94 12.98
C MET A 313 0.50 1.40 11.68
N ASN A 314 0.08 2.29 10.78
CA ASN A 314 -0.42 1.93 9.45
C ASN A 314 0.61 1.11 8.63
N LEU A 315 1.90 1.48 8.69
CA LEU A 315 2.96 0.81 7.91
C LEU A 315 3.48 -0.51 8.51
N THR A 316 3.51 -0.63 9.84
CA THR A 316 4.13 -1.78 10.53
C THR A 316 3.09 -2.74 11.15
N GLY A 317 1.82 -2.40 11.05
CA GLY A 317 0.71 -3.06 11.72
C GLY A 317 0.58 -2.62 13.18
N ASP A 318 -0.66 -2.56 13.68
CA ASP A 318 -0.98 -1.91 14.96
C ASP A 318 -0.13 -2.36 16.15
N GLY A 319 0.06 -3.67 16.33
CA GLY A 319 0.84 -4.21 17.46
C GLY A 319 2.32 -3.80 17.41
N THR A 320 2.94 -3.91 16.24
CA THR A 320 4.35 -3.57 16.04
C THR A 320 4.55 -2.05 15.97
N GLY A 321 3.59 -1.32 15.42
CA GLY A 321 3.62 0.14 15.43
C GLY A 321 3.47 0.69 16.84
N LEU A 322 2.57 0.11 17.65
CA LEU A 322 2.46 0.50 19.06
C LEU A 322 3.76 0.24 19.83
N ASP A 323 4.50 -0.83 19.50
CA ASP A 323 5.85 -1.08 20.03
C ASP A 323 6.78 0.11 19.76
N MET A 324 6.80 0.56 18.51
CA MET A 324 7.61 1.69 18.06
C MET A 324 7.17 3.01 18.73
N VAL A 325 5.86 3.23 18.83
CA VAL A 325 5.28 4.48 19.33
C VAL A 325 5.42 4.61 20.85
N THR A 326 5.32 3.52 21.60
CA THR A 326 5.48 3.54 23.06
C THR A 326 6.93 3.57 23.52
N MET A 327 7.88 3.38 22.59
CA MET A 327 9.31 3.43 22.86
C MET A 327 9.77 4.83 23.31
N PRO A 328 10.53 4.95 24.42
CA PRO A 328 11.15 6.20 24.82
C PRO A 328 12.12 6.77 23.77
N GLN A 329 12.21 8.09 23.67
CA GLN A 329 13.03 8.78 22.66
C GLN A 329 14.49 8.31 22.64
N ALA A 330 15.14 8.17 23.80
CA ALA A 330 16.52 7.70 23.90
C ALA A 330 16.75 6.30 23.30
N MET A 331 15.71 5.45 23.33
CA MET A 331 15.76 4.14 22.67
C MET A 331 15.51 4.27 21.16
N ARG A 332 14.59 5.16 20.74
CA ARG A 332 14.28 5.37 19.32
C ARG A 332 15.52 5.76 18.50
N GLU A 333 16.46 6.46 19.12
CA GLU A 333 17.73 6.87 18.50
C GLU A 333 18.67 5.69 18.23
N GLN A 334 18.55 4.61 19.00
CA GLN A 334 19.45 3.46 18.96
C GLN A 334 18.84 2.27 18.22
N VAL A 335 17.54 2.02 18.40
CA VAL A 335 16.91 0.79 17.91
C VAL A 335 16.74 0.83 16.38
N PRO A 336 17.31 -0.16 15.65
CA PRO A 336 17.13 -0.30 14.22
C PRO A 336 15.68 -0.53 13.79
N THR A 337 15.29 0.07 12.66
CA THR A 337 13.92 -0.07 12.12
C THR A 337 13.55 -1.51 11.78
N THR A 338 14.52 -2.35 11.40
CA THR A 338 14.31 -3.80 11.14
C THR A 338 13.56 -4.55 12.24
N ASN A 339 13.68 -4.12 13.51
CA ASN A 339 12.95 -4.71 14.63
C ASN A 339 11.42 -4.67 14.45
N PHE A 340 10.93 -3.78 13.57
CA PHE A 340 9.51 -3.49 13.34
C PHE A 340 8.98 -3.93 11.98
N PHE A 341 9.82 -4.48 11.12
CA PHE A 341 9.41 -4.98 9.80
C PHE A 341 9.61 -6.50 9.70
N GLN A 342 8.87 -7.13 8.80
CA GLN A 342 9.25 -8.45 8.29
C GLN A 342 10.39 -8.27 7.27
N ARG A 343 11.24 -9.30 7.09
CA ARG A 343 12.37 -9.27 6.15
C ARG A 343 11.97 -8.74 4.76
N SER A 344 10.97 -9.38 4.14
CA SER A 344 10.49 -9.02 2.81
C SER A 344 9.87 -7.61 2.74
N GLY A 345 9.26 -7.15 3.84
CA GLY A 345 8.75 -5.78 3.96
C GLY A 345 9.87 -4.75 4.04
N TYR A 346 10.92 -5.04 4.81
CA TYR A 346 12.07 -4.17 4.98
C TYR A 346 12.94 -4.08 3.73
N GLU A 347 13.29 -5.21 3.12
CA GLU A 347 14.18 -5.28 1.95
C GLU A 347 13.62 -4.56 0.72
N ARG A 348 12.30 -4.38 0.65
CA ARG A 348 11.61 -3.61 -0.41
C ARG A 348 11.34 -2.16 -0.03
N ASN A 349 11.73 -1.73 1.18
CA ASN A 349 11.46 -0.39 1.69
C ASN A 349 12.75 0.46 1.76
N PRO A 350 13.10 1.20 0.69
CA PRO A 350 14.31 2.02 0.68
C PRO A 350 14.27 3.17 1.70
N VAL A 351 13.08 3.60 2.14
CA VAL A 351 12.94 4.64 3.17
C VAL A 351 13.37 4.09 4.52
N ALA A 352 12.85 2.93 4.93
CA ALA A 352 13.23 2.28 6.18
C ALA A 352 14.72 1.91 6.23
N ILE A 353 15.29 1.50 5.09
CA ILE A 353 16.71 1.17 4.95
C ILE A 353 17.61 2.40 5.15
N ARG A 354 17.26 3.54 4.54
CA ARG A 354 18.06 4.78 4.66
C ARG A 354 17.91 5.44 6.03
N HIS A 355 16.72 5.33 6.62
CA HIS A 355 16.39 5.92 7.92
C HIS A 355 16.36 4.80 8.96
N ASN A 356 17.54 4.23 9.18
CA ASN A 356 17.75 2.92 9.79
C ASN A 356 17.57 2.84 11.31
N THR A 357 17.03 3.88 11.95
CA THR A 357 16.62 3.86 13.37
C THR A 357 15.21 4.43 13.50
N VAL A 358 14.50 4.08 14.57
CA VAL A 358 13.12 4.54 14.79
C VAL A 358 13.03 6.08 14.76
N ALA A 359 13.96 6.76 15.42
CA ALA A 359 14.00 8.21 15.45
C ALA A 359 14.18 8.81 14.05
N LYS A 360 15.10 8.27 13.24
CA LYS A 360 15.31 8.74 11.86
C LYS A 360 14.08 8.50 10.99
N LEU A 361 13.42 7.35 11.13
CA LEU A 361 12.23 7.03 10.35
C LEU A 361 11.05 7.96 10.69
N LEU A 362 10.81 8.20 11.98
CA LEU A 362 9.80 9.18 12.42
C LEU A 362 10.14 10.60 11.95
N ALA A 363 11.41 10.99 12.01
CA ALA A 363 11.85 12.32 11.57
C ALA A 363 11.59 12.54 10.08
N ILE A 364 12.00 11.61 9.20
CA ILE A 364 11.78 11.77 7.75
C ILE A 364 10.29 11.73 7.40
N THR A 365 9.49 10.93 8.11
CA THR A 365 8.04 10.90 7.91
C THR A 365 7.42 12.25 8.26
N ASN A 366 7.80 12.84 9.41
CA ASN A 366 7.36 14.18 9.79
C ASN A 366 7.77 15.24 8.74
N GLU A 367 9.04 15.24 8.31
CA GLU A 367 9.55 16.19 7.33
C GLU A 367 8.74 16.15 6.02
N ARG A 368 8.44 14.95 5.53
CA ARG A 368 7.63 14.75 4.31
C ARG A 368 6.19 15.21 4.51
N MET A 369 5.59 14.88 5.65
CA MET A 369 4.25 15.33 6.01
C MET A 369 4.18 16.86 6.04
N ASP A 370 5.16 17.53 6.63
CA ASP A 370 5.19 18.98 6.77
C ASP A 370 5.39 19.67 5.42
N SER A 371 6.32 19.16 4.61
CA SER A 371 6.54 19.65 3.25
C SER A 371 5.27 19.53 2.40
N ASN A 372 4.63 18.37 2.39
CA ASN A 372 3.43 18.14 1.59
C ASN A 372 2.18 18.85 2.11
N SER A 373 2.11 19.14 3.43
CA SER A 373 0.99 19.89 4.02
C SER A 373 0.91 21.34 3.54
N ASN A 374 1.99 21.86 2.95
CA ASN A 374 2.01 23.18 2.33
C ASN A 374 1.39 23.21 0.93
N LYS A 375 1.04 22.05 0.34
CA LYS A 375 0.49 22.00 -1.02
C LYS A 375 -1.02 22.32 -1.03
N PRO A 376 -1.57 22.77 -2.19
CA PRO A 376 -2.95 23.26 -2.26
C PRO A 376 -3.98 22.29 -1.73
N GLY A 377 -3.89 21.01 -2.10
CA GLY A 377 -4.86 20.00 -1.69
C GLY A 377 -4.89 19.79 -0.17
N ALA A 378 -3.74 19.81 0.48
CA ALA A 378 -3.64 19.67 1.94
C ALA A 378 -4.17 20.90 2.67
N ARG A 379 -3.91 22.11 2.15
CA ARG A 379 -4.46 23.36 2.69
C ARG A 379 -5.98 23.42 2.58
N GLU A 380 -6.53 22.96 1.46
CA GLU A 380 -7.98 22.84 1.29
C GLU A 380 -8.59 21.83 2.27
N LEU A 381 -7.93 20.70 2.52
CA LEU A 381 -8.40 19.72 3.50
C LEU A 381 -8.34 20.30 4.91
N ALA A 382 -7.25 21.01 5.26
CA ALA A 382 -7.12 21.70 6.53
C ALA A 382 -8.23 22.75 6.74
N ALA A 383 -8.60 23.48 5.68
CA ALA A 383 -9.70 24.46 5.72
C ALA A 383 -11.10 23.82 5.82
N ALA A 384 -11.22 22.51 5.64
CA ALA A 384 -12.48 21.78 5.75
C ALA A 384 -12.77 21.26 7.17
N PHE A 385 -11.77 21.24 8.06
CA PHE A 385 -11.90 20.92 9.49
C PHE A 385 -12.35 22.13 10.31
#